data_AF-A0A1B8TYR5-F1
#
_entry.id   AF-A0A1B8TYR5-F1
#
_cell.length_a   1.000
_cell.length_b   1.000
_cell.length_c   1.000
_cell.angle_alpha   90.00
_cell.angle_beta   90.00
_cell.angle_gamma   90.00
#
_symmetry.space_group_name_H-M   'P 1'
#
loop_
_entity.id
_entity.type
_entity.pdbx_description
1 polymer ?
#
loop_
_entity_poly.entity_id
_entity_poly.type
_entity_poly.pdbx_seq_one_letter_code
_entity_poly.pdbx_strand_id
1 'polypeptide(L)'
;MKNENIKYESDRFDTINPFLVSGIDRIEDLDLTLTDAQIMAVFLRNFSCYLYYHYDIGRAKYADGGSPSKLLRKIRFEKNYDKFFSYDKLEEFADVELVRFTIEKFPEAMLYVHFIKTHKACFKTIDRLFASNLHFENIMDLSYGGYVQTLNLSVHNLEIIEIDEAFNLLARIILKEIYYSLLFESDFNLCNFQATKEALDTVIFHLNNRLLFEDQKRQLQISALLWFEQFIDTLYFELKIEESPAFIDQIRNYFSSKLPLAGLQATPDYPQIIFASYQGYYLFDTLAKGLSTKVVISFVYRFLYEKGHILVKDTSFRSWYNAQHYAIQLTTATETLKNSKSVDREQFVRIVANLLDVKL
;
A
#
# COMPACT_ATOMS: atom_id res chain seq x y z
N MET A 1 1.59 33.18 3.31
CA MET A 1 1.52 34.13 4.43
C MET A 1 2.44 33.61 5.53
N LYS A 2 3.24 34.49 6.14
CA LYS A 2 4.23 34.11 7.15
C LYS A 2 3.51 33.64 8.41
N ASN A 3 3.81 32.42 8.86
CA ASN A 3 3.53 31.93 10.20
C ASN A 3 4.20 32.89 11.19
N GLU A 4 3.44 33.87 11.69
CA GLU A 4 3.87 34.64 12.84
C GLU A 4 3.83 33.69 14.04
N ASN A 5 5.04 33.22 14.35
CA ASN A 5 5.37 32.46 15.53
C ASN A 5 4.62 33.02 16.73
N ILE A 6 3.67 32.23 17.27
CA ILE A 6 3.59 32.12 18.72
C ILE A 6 5.02 31.78 19.14
N LYS A 7 5.72 32.77 19.67
CA LYS A 7 7.09 32.61 20.16
C LYS A 7 6.94 31.82 21.45
N TYR A 8 6.75 30.51 21.30
CA TYR A 8 6.43 29.57 22.36
C TYR A 8 7.44 29.74 23.48
N GLU A 9 6.97 30.02 24.70
CA GLU A 9 7.71 29.75 25.93
C GLU A 9 7.85 28.22 26.11
N SER A 10 8.45 27.52 25.15
CA SER A 10 8.61 26.06 25.15
C SER A 10 9.46 25.58 26.34
N ASP A 11 10.30 26.47 26.88
CA ASP A 11 11.28 26.11 27.91
C ASP A 11 10.67 26.04 29.32
N ARG A 12 9.45 26.60 29.52
CA ARG A 12 8.78 26.54 30.84
C ARG A 12 8.51 25.10 31.26
N PHE A 13 8.03 24.27 30.34
CA PHE A 13 7.70 22.86 30.62
C PHE A 13 8.90 21.92 30.51
N ASP A 14 10.05 22.42 30.04
CA ASP A 14 11.31 21.67 30.08
C ASP A 14 11.85 21.51 31.52
N THR A 15 11.41 22.38 32.44
CA THR A 15 11.87 22.39 33.85
C THR A 15 10.76 22.11 34.87
N ILE A 16 9.49 22.22 34.47
CA ILE A 16 8.32 22.01 35.34
C ILE A 16 7.39 21.01 34.69
N ASN A 17 6.93 20.00 35.44
CA ASN A 17 5.91 19.07 34.98
C ASN A 17 4.53 19.75 34.93
N PRO A 18 3.96 19.99 33.74
CA PRO A 18 2.69 20.71 33.59
C PRO A 18 1.46 19.89 34.04
N PHE A 19 1.62 18.61 34.34
CA PHE A 19 0.56 17.75 34.88
C PHE A 19 0.44 17.81 36.40
N LEU A 20 1.38 18.49 37.08
CA LEU A 20 1.31 18.75 38.53
C LEU A 20 0.67 20.11 38.87
N VAL A 21 0.36 20.93 37.87
CA VAL A 21 -0.25 22.27 38.01
C VAL A 21 -1.68 22.29 37.46
N SER A 22 -2.33 23.46 37.43
CA SER A 22 -3.70 23.61 36.94
C SER A 22 -3.78 23.25 35.44
N GLY A 23 -4.94 22.74 34.99
CA GLY A 23 -5.15 22.44 33.57
C GLY A 23 -5.09 23.70 32.71
N ILE A 24 -5.61 24.82 33.26
CA ILE A 24 -5.58 26.15 32.65
C ILE A 24 -4.16 26.57 32.25
N ASP A 25 -3.14 26.28 33.05
CA ASP A 25 -1.75 26.67 32.73
C ASP A 25 -1.23 25.97 31.45
N ARG A 26 -1.82 24.83 31.07
CA ARG A 26 -1.46 24.08 29.85
C ARG A 26 -2.14 24.61 28.59
N ILE A 27 -3.17 25.43 28.73
CA ILE A 27 -3.96 26.00 27.64
C ILE A 27 -4.05 27.53 27.74
N GLU A 28 -3.17 28.16 28.53
CA GLU A 28 -3.17 29.61 28.78
C GLU A 28 -2.99 30.43 27.50
N ASP A 29 -2.39 29.82 26.47
CA ASP A 29 -2.18 30.43 25.14
C ASP A 29 -3.39 30.30 24.21
N LEU A 30 -4.47 29.62 24.63
CA LEU A 30 -5.66 29.48 23.80
C LEU A 30 -6.54 30.73 23.90
N ASP A 31 -6.95 31.24 22.74
CA ASP A 31 -8.01 32.22 22.62
C ASP A 31 -9.08 31.74 21.61
N LEU A 32 -10.27 32.34 21.67
CA LEU A 32 -11.42 31.98 20.83
C LEU A 32 -11.24 32.32 19.34
N THR A 33 -10.14 32.97 18.96
CA THR A 33 -9.82 33.36 17.58
C THR A 33 -8.79 32.46 16.92
N LEU A 34 -8.22 31.51 17.67
CA LEU A 34 -7.23 30.57 17.15
C LEU A 34 -7.83 29.63 16.10
N THR A 35 -7.00 29.33 15.11
CA THR A 35 -7.24 28.30 14.10
C THR A 35 -6.92 26.90 14.63
N ASP A 36 -7.49 25.87 14.01
CA ASP A 36 -7.20 24.47 14.35
C ASP A 36 -5.70 24.14 14.31
N ALA A 37 -4.94 24.71 13.38
CA ALA A 37 -3.49 24.53 13.32
C ALA A 37 -2.76 25.09 14.55
N GLN A 38 -3.25 26.20 15.10
CA GLN A 38 -2.70 26.80 16.33
C GLN A 38 -3.08 25.97 17.56
N ILE A 39 -4.33 25.48 17.62
CA ILE A 39 -4.79 24.61 18.72
C ILE A 39 -4.04 23.25 18.67
N MET A 40 -3.81 22.70 17.49
CA MET A 40 -2.98 21.50 17.28
C MET A 40 -1.57 21.69 17.83
N ALA A 41 -0.98 22.86 17.62
CA ALA A 41 0.36 23.13 18.12
C ALA A 41 0.43 23.13 19.66
N VAL A 42 -0.62 23.61 20.34
CA VAL A 42 -0.80 23.49 21.80
C VAL A 42 -1.01 22.04 22.21
N PHE A 43 -1.86 21.29 21.49
CA PHE A 43 -2.08 19.87 21.73
C PHE A 43 -0.78 19.05 21.65
N LEU A 44 0.04 19.26 20.62
CA LEU A 44 1.30 18.54 20.45
C LEU A 44 2.35 18.91 21.50
N ARG A 45 2.36 20.15 21.99
CA ARG A 45 3.19 20.53 23.14
C ARG A 45 2.78 19.75 24.39
N ASN A 46 1.49 19.70 24.68
CA ASN A 46 0.99 18.99 25.85
C ASN A 46 1.23 17.48 25.70
N PHE A 47 1.10 16.94 24.49
CA PHE A 47 1.42 15.55 24.16
C PHE A 47 2.90 15.24 24.37
N SER A 48 3.82 16.11 23.91
CA SER A 48 5.25 15.88 24.15
C SER A 48 5.59 15.91 25.64
N CYS A 49 4.93 16.77 26.42
CA CYS A 49 5.05 16.76 27.88
C CYS A 49 4.49 15.46 28.46
N TYR A 50 3.34 14.98 27.96
CA TYR A 50 2.70 13.75 28.42
C TYR A 50 3.63 12.55 28.24
N LEU A 51 4.18 12.38 27.04
CA LEU A 51 5.16 11.34 26.74
C LEU A 51 6.40 11.42 27.65
N TYR A 52 6.93 12.63 27.84
CA TYR A 52 8.13 12.85 28.65
C TYR A 52 7.91 12.53 30.13
N TYR A 53 6.82 13.04 30.73
CA TYR A 53 6.59 12.96 32.17
C TYR A 53 5.83 11.70 32.61
N HIS A 54 4.94 11.15 31.78
CA HIS A 54 4.15 9.96 32.12
C HIS A 54 4.79 8.65 31.66
N TYR A 55 5.53 8.64 30.55
CA TYR A 55 6.20 7.43 30.03
C TYR A 55 7.72 7.48 30.15
N ASP A 56 8.28 8.53 30.76
CA ASP A 56 9.73 8.73 30.94
C ASP A 56 10.51 8.72 29.59
N ILE A 57 9.80 8.99 28.49
CA ILE A 57 10.37 9.01 27.14
C ILE A 57 11.26 10.25 27.02
N GLY A 58 12.58 10.03 26.92
CA GLY A 58 13.59 11.10 26.93
C GLY A 58 14.47 11.15 28.18
N ARG A 59 14.15 10.36 29.23
CA ARG A 59 15.07 10.11 30.36
C ARG A 59 15.91 8.84 30.19
N ALA A 60 15.54 7.96 29.26
CA ALA A 60 16.30 6.76 28.92
C ALA A 60 17.75 7.12 28.49
N LYS A 61 18.72 6.36 28.97
CA LYS A 61 20.19 6.58 28.89
C LYS A 61 20.82 6.71 27.49
N TYR A 62 20.03 6.76 26.42
CA TYR A 62 20.51 6.83 25.05
C TYR A 62 20.14 8.18 24.43
N ALA A 63 21.16 9.06 24.36
CA ALA A 63 21.21 10.39 23.74
C ALA A 63 20.78 11.59 24.63
N ASP A 64 21.79 12.31 25.15
CA ASP A 64 21.78 13.74 25.48
C ASP A 64 20.51 14.31 26.13
N GLY A 65 20.20 13.90 27.36
CA GLY A 65 19.22 14.54 28.26
C GLY A 65 18.00 15.12 27.52
N GLY A 66 16.98 14.30 27.30
CA GLY A 66 15.77 14.72 26.61
C GLY A 66 15.04 15.83 27.37
N SER A 67 14.35 16.69 26.62
CA SER A 67 13.37 17.64 27.14
C SER A 67 12.08 17.57 26.31
N PRO A 68 10.91 17.94 26.85
CA PRO A 68 9.67 18.07 26.11
C PRO A 68 9.79 18.87 24.81
N SER A 69 10.60 19.94 24.79
CA SER A 69 10.86 20.75 23.59
C SER A 69 11.66 20.00 22.52
N LYS A 70 12.69 19.25 22.94
CA LYS A 70 13.42 18.35 22.02
C LYS A 70 12.47 17.29 21.46
N LEU A 71 11.62 16.71 22.31
CA LEU A 71 10.66 15.70 21.90
C LEU A 71 9.62 16.26 20.92
N LEU A 72 9.10 17.45 21.18
CA LEU A 72 8.20 18.16 20.27
C LEU A 72 8.85 18.39 18.91
N ARG A 73 10.13 18.82 18.89
CA ARG A 73 10.89 18.99 17.64
C ARG A 73 11.00 17.67 16.89
N LYS A 74 11.20 16.56 17.58
CA LYS A 74 11.26 15.22 16.97
C LYS A 74 9.92 14.83 16.35
N ILE A 75 8.83 14.95 17.10
CA ILE A 75 7.45 14.71 16.63
C ILE A 75 7.15 15.54 15.37
N ARG A 76 7.58 16.80 15.34
CA ARG A 76 7.28 17.71 14.21
C ARG A 76 8.20 17.56 12.99
N PHE A 77 9.49 17.25 13.19
CA PHE A 77 10.51 17.51 12.14
C PHE A 77 11.50 16.38 11.88
N GLU A 78 11.62 15.35 12.72
CA GLU A 78 12.63 14.31 12.48
C GLU A 78 12.17 13.33 11.39
N LYS A 79 13.05 13.13 10.41
CA LYS A 79 12.80 12.37 9.18
C LYS A 79 13.01 10.86 9.32
N ASN A 80 13.49 10.40 10.48
CA ASN A 80 13.93 9.01 10.70
C ASN A 80 12.93 8.23 11.53
N TYR A 81 11.83 7.82 10.90
CA TYR A 81 10.76 7.03 11.51
C TYR A 81 11.23 5.70 12.12
N ASP A 82 12.34 5.14 11.63
CA ASP A 82 12.92 3.85 12.07
C ASP A 82 13.33 3.82 13.56
N LYS A 83 13.35 4.96 14.26
CA LYS A 83 13.67 5.04 15.70
C LYS A 83 12.55 5.61 16.57
N PHE A 84 11.37 5.89 16.00
CA PHE A 84 10.21 6.48 16.71
C PHE A 84 9.33 5.42 17.35
N PHE A 85 9.95 4.46 18.03
CA PHE A 85 9.21 3.48 18.81
C PHE A 85 8.43 4.22 19.92
N SER A 86 7.10 4.05 19.96
CA SER A 86 6.16 4.36 21.06
C SER A 86 5.46 5.73 21.16
N TYR A 87 5.20 6.43 20.05
CA TYR A 87 4.30 7.61 20.08
C TYR A 87 2.86 7.32 19.65
N ASP A 88 2.45 6.05 19.66
CA ASP A 88 1.10 5.57 19.40
C ASP A 88 0.13 5.84 20.56
N LYS A 89 0.20 7.07 21.08
CA LYS A 89 -0.45 7.52 22.30
C LYS A 89 -1.27 8.79 22.12
N LEU A 90 -1.49 9.24 20.89
CA LEU A 90 -2.28 10.44 20.62
C LEU A 90 -3.75 10.25 20.98
N GLU A 91 -4.36 9.10 20.66
CA GLU A 91 -5.74 8.76 21.04
C GLU A 91 -5.86 8.63 22.55
N GLU A 92 -4.91 7.94 23.20
CA GLU A 92 -4.87 7.81 24.67
C GLU A 92 -4.75 9.19 25.34
N PHE A 93 -3.82 10.01 24.87
CA PHE A 93 -3.62 11.36 25.39
C PHE A 93 -4.84 12.25 25.17
N ALA A 94 -5.47 12.17 23.98
CA ALA A 94 -6.72 12.87 23.70
C ALA A 94 -7.81 12.50 24.70
N ASP A 95 -7.94 11.22 25.06
CA ASP A 95 -8.91 10.78 26.07
C ASP A 95 -8.60 11.31 27.47
N VAL A 96 -7.32 11.35 27.85
CA VAL A 96 -6.89 11.96 29.13
C VAL A 96 -7.26 13.45 29.18
N GLU A 97 -6.96 14.20 28.12
CA GLU A 97 -7.27 15.64 28.05
C GLU A 97 -8.79 15.89 28.02
N LEU A 98 -9.56 15.06 27.30
CA LEU A 98 -11.02 15.16 27.30
C LEU A 98 -11.61 14.98 28.70
N VAL A 99 -11.16 13.97 29.46
CA VAL A 99 -11.61 13.76 30.83
C VAL A 99 -11.27 14.97 31.71
N ARG A 100 -10.06 15.52 31.55
CA ARG A 100 -9.60 16.66 32.34
C ARG A 100 -10.41 17.93 32.05
N PHE A 101 -10.46 18.35 30.79
CA PHE A 101 -10.99 19.66 30.40
C PHE A 101 -12.51 19.69 30.25
N THR A 102 -13.20 18.54 30.16
CA THR A 102 -14.67 18.52 30.20
C THR A 102 -15.23 18.99 31.55
N ILE A 103 -14.45 18.86 32.62
CA ILE A 103 -14.83 19.34 33.96
C ILE A 103 -14.61 20.85 34.09
N GLU A 104 -13.67 21.41 33.31
CA GLU A 104 -13.33 22.83 33.30
C GLU A 104 -14.34 23.59 32.40
N LYS A 105 -15.06 24.56 32.96
CA LYS A 105 -16.20 25.22 32.28
C LYS A 105 -15.83 26.53 31.54
N PHE A 106 -14.55 26.80 31.35
CA PHE A 106 -14.10 28.04 30.72
C PHE A 106 -14.12 27.94 29.18
N PRO A 107 -14.32 29.06 28.45
CA PRO A 107 -14.45 29.07 27.00
C PRO A 107 -13.28 28.38 26.25
N GLU A 108 -12.06 28.57 26.72
CA GLU A 108 -10.83 28.04 26.13
C GLU A 108 -10.77 26.51 26.26
N ALA A 109 -11.18 25.98 27.42
CA ALA A 109 -11.30 24.55 27.64
C ALA A 109 -12.37 23.92 26.73
N MET A 110 -13.49 24.61 26.53
CA MET A 110 -14.54 24.15 25.60
C MET A 110 -14.05 24.13 24.14
N LEU A 111 -13.29 25.15 23.72
CA LEU A 111 -12.64 25.19 22.40
C LEU A 111 -11.69 24.01 22.22
N TYR A 112 -10.83 23.76 23.21
CA TYR A 112 -9.87 22.66 23.19
C TYR A 112 -10.54 21.29 23.15
N VAL A 113 -11.59 21.08 23.96
CA VAL A 113 -12.40 19.85 23.96
C VAL A 113 -13.10 19.66 22.61
N HIS A 114 -13.62 20.73 22.02
CA HIS A 114 -14.24 20.67 20.69
C HIS A 114 -13.21 20.22 19.64
N PHE A 115 -12.04 20.86 19.61
CA PHE A 115 -10.93 20.49 18.74
C PHE A 115 -10.55 19.01 18.89
N ILE A 116 -10.34 18.52 20.11
CA ILE A 116 -9.97 17.12 20.35
C ILE A 116 -11.05 16.17 19.81
N LYS A 117 -12.33 16.46 20.05
CA LYS A 117 -13.45 15.65 19.54
C LYS A 117 -13.50 15.62 18.02
N THR A 118 -13.30 16.77 17.37
CA THR A 118 -13.30 16.90 15.91
C THR A 118 -12.19 16.08 15.28
N HIS A 119 -10.99 16.09 15.87
CA HIS A 119 -9.78 15.48 15.30
C HIS A 119 -9.41 14.11 15.86
N LYS A 120 -10.23 13.54 16.76
CA LYS A 120 -9.94 12.25 17.42
C LYS A 120 -9.70 11.11 16.44
N ALA A 121 -10.43 11.09 15.32
CA ALA A 121 -10.24 10.08 14.28
C ALA A 121 -8.84 10.16 13.65
N CYS A 122 -8.32 11.37 13.43
CA CYS A 122 -6.96 11.58 12.91
C CYS A 122 -5.91 11.05 13.90
N PHE A 123 -6.05 11.35 15.19
CA PHE A 123 -5.15 10.84 16.23
C PHE A 123 -5.09 9.32 16.26
N LYS A 124 -6.26 8.67 16.18
CA LYS A 124 -6.34 7.21 16.10
C LYS A 124 -5.64 6.64 14.87
N THR A 125 -5.78 7.30 13.72
CA THR A 125 -5.13 6.85 12.48
C THR A 125 -3.62 7.05 12.54
N ILE A 126 -3.15 8.15 13.14
CA ILE A 126 -1.73 8.36 13.40
C ILE A 126 -1.21 7.29 14.37
N ASP A 127 -1.93 6.99 15.45
CA ASP A 127 -1.54 5.93 16.38
C ASP A 127 -1.46 4.58 15.67
N ARG A 128 -2.39 4.25 14.76
CA ARG A 128 -2.30 3.04 13.93
C ARG A 128 -1.08 3.02 13.04
N LEU A 129 -0.69 4.16 12.45
CA LEU A 129 0.53 4.27 11.65
C LEU A 129 1.78 3.85 12.46
N PHE A 130 1.78 4.09 13.77
CA PHE A 130 2.89 3.73 14.68
C PHE A 130 2.71 2.40 15.44
N ALA A 131 1.48 1.99 15.74
CA ALA A 131 1.12 0.84 16.59
C ALA A 131 1.00 -0.47 15.82
N SER A 132 0.54 -0.39 14.57
CA SER A 132 0.70 -1.53 13.68
C SER A 132 2.19 -1.85 13.67
N ASN A 133 2.54 -3.14 13.70
CA ASN A 133 3.91 -3.59 13.46
C ASN A 133 4.32 -3.30 12.00
N LEU A 134 3.89 -2.18 11.42
CA LEU A 134 4.58 -1.37 10.43
C LEU A 134 5.94 -0.92 10.99
N HIS A 135 6.77 -1.85 11.47
CA HIS A 135 8.17 -1.73 11.11
C HIS A 135 8.14 -1.53 9.61
N PHE A 136 8.75 -0.46 9.10
CA PHE A 136 8.86 -0.25 7.66
C PHE A 136 9.18 -1.60 7.00
N GLU A 137 10.08 -2.37 7.61
CA GLU A 137 10.48 -3.75 7.35
C GLU A 137 9.37 -4.83 7.25
N ASN A 138 8.22 -4.76 7.94
CA ASN A 138 7.16 -5.79 7.90
C ASN A 138 6.11 -5.59 6.79
N ILE A 139 5.84 -4.36 6.32
CA ILE A 139 5.28 -4.20 4.97
C ILE A 139 6.32 -4.74 3.96
N MET A 140 7.60 -4.51 4.23
CA MET A 140 8.69 -4.96 3.36
C MET A 140 9.11 -6.43 3.54
N ASP A 141 8.42 -7.24 4.35
CA ASP A 141 8.51 -8.70 4.22
C ASP A 141 7.97 -9.14 2.84
N LEU A 142 7.19 -8.25 2.20
CA LEU A 142 6.86 -8.25 0.78
C LEU A 142 7.66 -7.15 0.05
N SER A 143 8.98 -7.09 0.24
CA SER A 143 9.84 -6.24 -0.59
C SER A 143 9.54 -6.52 -2.06
N TYR A 144 9.67 -5.51 -2.93
CA TYR A 144 9.47 -5.73 -4.35
C TYR A 144 10.40 -6.86 -4.85
N GLY A 145 11.62 -6.93 -4.31
CA GLY A 145 12.54 -8.03 -4.56
C GLY A 145 11.98 -9.40 -4.16
N GLY A 146 11.36 -9.52 -2.97
CA GLY A 146 10.69 -10.74 -2.53
C GLY A 146 9.48 -11.10 -3.41
N TYR A 147 8.67 -10.11 -3.78
CA TYR A 147 7.53 -10.29 -4.67
C TYR A 147 7.95 -10.81 -6.06
N VAL A 148 8.99 -10.23 -6.65
CA VAL A 148 9.54 -10.67 -7.94
C VAL A 148 10.07 -12.11 -7.89
N GLN A 149 10.66 -12.53 -6.76
CA GLN A 149 11.10 -13.91 -6.56
C GLN A 149 9.93 -14.90 -6.57
N THR A 150 8.77 -14.54 -5.97
CA THR A 150 7.58 -15.41 -6.01
C THR A 150 7.01 -15.60 -7.42
N LEU A 151 7.23 -14.63 -8.31
CA LEU A 151 6.78 -14.68 -9.70
C LEU A 151 7.71 -15.48 -10.63
N ASN A 152 8.84 -16.01 -10.12
CA ASN A 152 9.83 -16.75 -10.90
C ASN A 152 10.31 -16.00 -12.17
N LEU A 153 10.33 -14.67 -12.10
CA LEU A 153 10.80 -13.85 -13.22
C LEU A 153 12.31 -14.07 -13.40
N SER A 154 12.69 -14.87 -14.40
CA SER A 154 14.09 -15.11 -14.75
C SER A 154 14.64 -13.89 -15.49
N VAL A 155 15.04 -12.85 -14.76
CA VAL A 155 15.56 -11.65 -15.39
C VAL A 155 17.04 -11.52 -15.10
N HIS A 156 17.85 -12.03 -16.03
CA HIS A 156 19.28 -11.77 -16.06
C HIS A 156 19.50 -10.27 -16.27
N ASN A 157 20.41 -9.67 -15.50
CA ASN A 157 20.80 -8.24 -15.56
C ASN A 157 19.79 -7.23 -14.99
N LEU A 158 18.92 -7.63 -14.07
CA LEU A 158 17.97 -6.70 -13.45
C LEU A 158 18.52 -6.15 -12.12
N GLU A 159 18.58 -4.83 -12.04
CA GLU A 159 18.84 -4.02 -10.84
C GLU A 159 17.64 -4.11 -9.87
N ILE A 160 17.29 -5.32 -9.43
CA ILE A 160 16.16 -5.57 -8.52
C ILE A 160 16.37 -4.83 -7.20
N ILE A 161 17.62 -4.76 -6.74
CA ILE A 161 18.00 -4.10 -5.49
C ILE A 161 17.67 -2.61 -5.58
N GLU A 162 18.02 -1.96 -6.69
CA GLU A 162 17.80 -0.53 -6.90
C GLU A 162 16.31 -0.21 -7.06
N ILE A 163 15.54 -1.09 -7.72
CA ILE A 163 14.08 -0.93 -7.80
C ILE A 163 13.44 -1.12 -6.42
N ASP A 164 13.90 -2.11 -5.66
CA ASP A 164 13.43 -2.35 -4.30
C ASP A 164 13.71 -1.15 -3.40
N GLU A 165 14.95 -0.64 -3.40
CA GLU A 165 15.33 0.57 -2.67
C GLU A 165 14.49 1.79 -3.08
N ALA A 166 14.21 1.95 -4.38
CA ALA A 166 13.36 3.03 -4.87
C ALA A 166 11.91 2.91 -4.38
N PHE A 167 11.35 1.70 -4.35
CA PHE A 167 10.02 1.46 -3.77
C PHE A 167 9.99 1.66 -2.26
N ASN A 168 11.04 1.25 -1.56
CA ASN A 168 11.17 1.44 -0.11
C ASN A 168 11.23 2.95 0.22
N LEU A 169 11.95 3.73 -0.59
CA LEU A 169 11.97 5.19 -0.50
C LEU A 169 10.59 5.80 -0.78
N LEU A 170 9.89 5.35 -1.83
CA LEU A 170 8.54 5.81 -2.17
C LEU A 170 7.56 5.56 -1.04
N ALA A 171 7.54 4.34 -0.48
CA ALA A 171 6.69 3.99 0.65
C ALA A 171 6.96 4.89 1.87
N ARG A 172 8.23 5.12 2.20
CA ARG A 172 8.65 6.04 3.27
C ARG A 172 8.13 7.46 3.05
N ILE A 173 8.16 7.97 1.82
CA ILE A 173 7.67 9.31 1.49
C ILE A 173 6.14 9.36 1.59
N ILE A 174 5.41 8.36 1.08
CA ILE A 174 3.94 8.31 1.17
C ILE A 174 3.48 8.33 2.63
N LEU A 175 4.06 7.45 3.47
CA LEU A 175 3.73 7.37 4.89
C LEU A 175 4.04 8.68 5.62
N LYS A 176 5.16 9.32 5.26
CA LYS A 176 5.52 10.63 5.79
C LYS A 176 4.49 11.69 5.42
N GLU A 177 4.12 11.81 4.15
CA GLU A 177 3.12 12.81 3.72
C GLU A 177 1.78 12.60 4.43
N ILE A 178 1.33 11.34 4.55
CA ILE A 178 0.13 10.99 5.33
C ILE A 178 0.24 11.46 6.78
N TYR A 179 1.36 11.17 7.45
CA TYR A 179 1.59 11.60 8.82
C TYR A 179 1.54 13.12 8.96
N TYR A 180 2.26 13.85 8.09
CA TYR A 180 2.31 15.30 8.14
C TYR A 180 0.93 15.92 7.90
N SER A 181 0.20 15.44 6.89
CA SER A 181 -1.14 15.95 6.58
C SER A 181 -2.13 15.67 7.70
N LEU A 182 -2.11 14.47 8.30
CA LEU A 182 -2.97 14.17 9.45
C LEU A 182 -2.60 14.99 10.69
N LEU A 183 -1.31 15.18 10.96
CA LEU A 183 -0.86 15.83 12.18
C LEU A 183 -1.05 17.35 12.14
N PHE A 184 -0.83 17.99 10.98
CA PHE A 184 -0.84 19.46 10.89
C PHE A 184 -2.07 20.03 10.21
N GLU A 185 -2.64 19.31 9.26
CA GLU A 185 -3.78 19.77 8.46
C GLU A 185 -5.08 19.03 8.82
N SER A 186 -4.96 17.90 9.55
CA SER A 186 -6.08 17.03 9.92
C SER A 186 -6.92 16.54 8.72
N ASP A 187 -6.31 16.48 7.54
CA ASP A 187 -6.97 16.05 6.30
C ASP A 187 -5.98 15.28 5.41
N PHE A 188 -6.35 14.04 5.08
CA PHE A 188 -5.61 13.18 4.17
C PHE A 188 -5.47 13.77 2.75
N ASN A 189 -6.40 14.61 2.32
CA ASN A 189 -6.42 15.14 0.96
C ASN A 189 -5.40 16.26 0.72
N LEU A 190 -4.75 16.75 1.78
CA LEU A 190 -3.76 17.83 1.71
C LEU A 190 -2.30 17.31 1.63
N CYS A 191 -2.10 16.02 1.36
CA CYS A 191 -0.77 15.43 1.15
C CYS A 191 -0.04 16.08 -0.04
N ASN A 192 1.26 16.36 0.11
CA ASN A 192 2.06 16.99 -0.94
C ASN A 192 2.52 15.94 -1.97
N PHE A 193 2.02 16.07 -3.20
CA PHE A 193 2.37 15.16 -4.29
C PHE A 193 3.80 15.32 -4.81
N GLN A 194 4.46 16.47 -4.61
CA GLN A 194 5.75 16.77 -5.27
C GLN A 194 6.87 15.81 -4.85
N ALA A 195 7.05 15.56 -3.54
CA ALA A 195 8.08 14.62 -3.07
C ALA A 195 7.79 13.17 -3.50
N THR A 196 6.52 12.79 -3.48
CA THR A 196 6.05 11.47 -3.92
C THR A 196 6.29 11.26 -5.41
N LYS A 197 6.06 12.30 -6.21
CA LYS A 197 6.33 12.30 -7.65
C LYS A 197 7.81 12.09 -7.95
N GLU A 198 8.71 12.77 -7.23
CA GLU A 198 10.17 12.62 -7.42
C GLU A 198 10.63 11.18 -7.10
N ALA A 199 10.05 10.56 -6.07
CA ALA A 199 10.29 9.16 -5.73
C ALA A 199 9.72 8.20 -6.79
N LEU A 200 8.51 8.46 -7.30
CA LEU A 200 7.93 7.72 -8.41
C LEU A 200 8.79 7.82 -9.67
N ASP A 201 9.31 8.99 -10.00
CA ASP A 201 10.18 9.19 -11.17
C ASP A 201 11.45 8.34 -11.06
N THR A 202 11.96 8.14 -9.83
CA THR A 202 13.09 7.23 -9.56
C THR A 202 12.70 5.78 -9.82
N VAL A 203 11.56 5.33 -9.31
CA VAL A 203 11.03 3.98 -9.59
C VAL A 203 10.86 3.78 -11.11
N ILE A 204 10.19 4.73 -11.79
CA ILE A 204 9.95 4.68 -13.24
C ILE A 204 11.26 4.65 -14.04
N PHE A 205 12.30 5.35 -13.59
CA PHE A 205 13.63 5.31 -14.21
C PHE A 205 14.21 3.89 -14.20
N HIS A 206 14.22 3.22 -13.05
CA HIS A 206 14.74 1.85 -12.95
C HIS A 206 13.86 0.83 -13.70
N LEU A 207 12.54 1.02 -13.70
CA LEU A 207 11.59 0.18 -14.47
C LEU A 207 11.73 0.36 -16.00
N ASN A 208 12.41 1.41 -16.47
CA ASN A 208 12.64 1.68 -17.89
C ASN A 208 14.06 1.36 -18.35
N ASN A 209 14.76 0.47 -17.63
CA ASN A 209 16.12 0.07 -17.96
C ASN A 209 16.25 -0.37 -19.44
N ARG A 210 17.16 0.30 -20.17
CA ARG A 210 17.40 0.10 -21.60
C ARG A 210 18.08 -1.22 -21.93
N LEU A 211 18.62 -1.92 -20.93
CA LEU A 211 19.31 -3.20 -21.08
C LEU A 211 18.35 -4.40 -21.10
N LEU A 212 17.06 -4.18 -20.80
CA LEU A 212 16.03 -5.23 -20.81
C LEU A 212 15.36 -5.32 -22.18
N PHE A 213 15.00 -6.54 -22.58
CA PHE A 213 14.11 -6.75 -23.73
C PHE A 213 12.70 -6.23 -23.41
N GLU A 214 11.95 -5.81 -24.43
CA GLU A 214 10.62 -5.21 -24.26
C GLU A 214 9.64 -6.11 -23.47
N ASP A 215 9.67 -7.43 -23.68
CA ASP A 215 8.82 -8.36 -22.92
C ASP A 215 9.20 -8.43 -21.42
N GLN A 216 10.50 -8.40 -21.10
CA GLN A 216 10.98 -8.39 -19.71
C GLN A 216 10.66 -7.08 -19.03
N LYS A 217 10.88 -5.96 -19.74
CA LYS A 217 10.52 -4.62 -19.29
C LYS A 217 9.02 -4.53 -19.01
N ARG A 218 8.19 -5.08 -19.89
CA ARG A 218 6.74 -5.15 -19.70
C ARG A 218 6.34 -5.98 -18.48
N GLN A 219 6.91 -7.17 -18.31
CA GLN A 219 6.66 -8.01 -17.14
C GLN A 219 7.02 -7.29 -15.84
N LEU A 220 8.18 -6.63 -15.81
CA LEU A 220 8.64 -5.84 -14.67
C LEU A 220 7.70 -4.68 -14.35
N GLN A 221 7.21 -3.97 -15.37
CA GLN A 221 6.28 -2.85 -15.18
C GLN A 221 4.92 -3.32 -14.66
N ILE A 222 4.42 -4.47 -15.15
CA ILE A 222 3.18 -5.07 -14.65
C ILE A 222 3.33 -5.53 -13.20
N SER A 223 4.43 -6.23 -12.87
CA SER A 223 4.68 -6.65 -11.48
C SER A 223 4.81 -5.47 -10.55
N ALA A 224 5.48 -4.39 -10.97
CA ALA A 224 5.61 -3.15 -10.21
C ALA A 224 4.26 -2.50 -9.91
N LEU A 225 3.34 -2.47 -10.87
CA LEU A 225 1.99 -1.94 -10.66
C LEU A 225 1.16 -2.80 -9.71
N LEU A 226 1.18 -4.12 -9.89
CA LEU A 226 0.46 -5.05 -9.02
C LEU A 226 0.96 -4.97 -7.58
N TRP A 227 2.28 -4.92 -7.40
CA TRP A 227 2.88 -4.73 -6.09
C TRP A 227 2.49 -3.40 -5.47
N PHE A 228 2.50 -2.32 -6.26
CA PHE A 228 2.11 -0.99 -5.77
C PHE A 228 0.63 -0.96 -5.33
N GLU A 229 -0.29 -1.58 -6.07
CA GLU A 229 -1.69 -1.69 -5.63
C GLU A 229 -1.82 -2.53 -4.35
N GLN A 230 -1.10 -3.65 -4.25
CA GLN A 230 -1.08 -4.45 -3.01
C GLN A 230 -0.55 -3.65 -1.81
N PHE A 231 0.47 -2.82 -2.01
CA PHE A 231 0.99 -1.92 -1.00
C PHE A 231 -0.08 -0.90 -0.54
N ILE A 232 -0.81 -0.29 -1.47
CA ILE A 232 -1.89 0.65 -1.15
C ILE A 232 -3.04 -0.05 -0.40
N ASP A 233 -3.45 -1.24 -0.84
CA ASP A 233 -4.51 -2.00 -0.18
C ASP A 233 -4.13 -2.38 1.26
N THR A 234 -2.87 -2.80 1.45
CA THR A 234 -2.32 -3.09 2.78
C THR A 234 -2.34 -1.85 3.66
N LEU A 235 -1.94 -0.70 3.11
CA LEU A 235 -1.97 0.58 3.80
C LEU A 235 -3.39 0.97 4.24
N TYR A 236 -4.38 0.80 3.36
CA TYR A 236 -5.78 1.10 3.70
C TYR A 236 -6.31 0.18 4.78
N PHE A 237 -5.98 -1.11 4.70
CA PHE A 237 -6.38 -2.09 5.70
C PHE A 237 -5.81 -1.76 7.09
N GLU A 238 -4.50 -1.53 7.19
CA GLU A 238 -3.82 -1.26 8.46
C GLU A 238 -4.28 0.05 9.10
N LEU A 239 -4.47 1.10 8.28
CA LEU A 239 -4.93 2.41 8.76
C LEU A 239 -6.46 2.47 8.96
N LYS A 240 -7.20 1.48 8.43
CA LYS A 240 -8.67 1.46 8.28
C LYS A 240 -9.21 2.71 7.58
N ILE A 241 -8.62 3.01 6.42
CA ILE A 241 -9.09 4.06 5.53
C ILE A 241 -10.29 3.50 4.76
N GLU A 242 -11.46 4.14 4.90
CA GLU A 242 -12.71 3.68 4.26
C GLU A 242 -12.85 4.19 2.83
N GLU A 243 -12.33 5.39 2.54
CA GLU A 243 -12.41 6.04 1.23
C GLU A 243 -11.02 6.38 0.70
N SER A 244 -10.78 6.12 -0.59
CA SER A 244 -9.51 6.43 -1.27
C SER A 244 -9.21 7.93 -1.20
N PRO A 245 -8.12 8.37 -0.54
CA PRO A 245 -7.76 9.78 -0.55
C PRO A 245 -7.36 10.25 -1.95
N ALA A 246 -7.72 11.48 -2.32
CA ALA A 246 -7.43 12.03 -3.64
C ALA A 246 -5.92 12.03 -3.97
N PHE A 247 -5.07 12.11 -2.95
CA PHE A 247 -3.62 11.97 -3.06
C PHE A 247 -3.19 10.61 -3.61
N ILE A 248 -3.81 9.51 -3.18
CA ILE A 248 -3.49 8.18 -3.68
C ILE A 248 -3.91 8.01 -5.13
N ASP A 249 -5.07 8.55 -5.51
CA ASP A 249 -5.52 8.54 -6.90
C ASP A 249 -4.57 9.35 -7.81
N GLN A 250 -3.99 10.45 -7.32
CA GLN A 250 -2.96 11.19 -8.05
C GLN A 250 -1.70 10.34 -8.27
N ILE A 251 -1.25 9.59 -7.25
CA ILE A 251 -0.11 8.66 -7.37
C ILE A 251 -0.40 7.59 -8.41
N ARG A 252 -1.55 6.91 -8.31
CA ARG A 252 -1.98 5.86 -9.25
C ARG A 252 -2.01 6.36 -10.68
N ASN A 253 -2.65 7.50 -10.90
CA ASN A 253 -2.78 8.11 -12.22
C ASN A 253 -1.42 8.50 -12.80
N TYR A 254 -0.55 9.11 -11.97
CA TYR A 254 0.79 9.47 -12.40
C TYR A 254 1.61 8.24 -12.79
N PHE A 255 1.65 7.24 -11.91
CA PHE A 255 2.43 6.03 -12.12
C PHE A 255 1.97 5.28 -13.38
N SER A 256 0.67 5.09 -13.52
CA SER A 256 0.05 4.45 -14.69
C SER A 256 0.27 5.22 -15.99
N SER A 257 0.27 6.57 -15.95
CA SER A 257 0.48 7.40 -17.14
C SER A 257 1.91 7.38 -17.68
N LYS A 258 2.89 7.07 -16.81
CA LYS A 258 4.33 7.10 -17.11
C LYS A 258 4.87 5.73 -17.49
N LEU A 259 4.22 4.68 -17.06
CA LEU A 259 4.51 3.34 -17.54
C LEU A 259 3.79 3.15 -18.89
N PRO A 260 4.50 2.81 -19.97
CA PRO A 260 3.89 2.56 -21.28
C PRO A 260 3.12 1.23 -21.25
N LEU A 261 1.99 1.21 -20.54
CA LEU A 261 1.01 0.12 -20.57
C LEU A 261 0.16 0.17 -21.84
N ALA A 262 0.40 1.17 -22.71
CA ALA A 262 -0.17 1.29 -24.04
C ALA A 262 0.20 0.05 -24.86
N GLY A 263 -0.67 -0.95 -24.79
CA GLY A 263 -0.42 -2.33 -25.23
C GLY A 263 -1.35 -3.36 -24.58
N LEU A 264 -2.13 -2.99 -23.54
CA LEU A 264 -3.24 -3.81 -23.02
C LEU A 264 -4.39 -4.05 -24.04
N GLN A 265 -4.30 -3.49 -25.25
CA GLN A 265 -5.19 -3.78 -26.38
C GLN A 265 -4.48 -4.38 -27.61
N ALA A 266 -3.28 -4.95 -27.46
CA ALA A 266 -2.93 -6.07 -28.32
C ALA A 266 -3.24 -7.32 -27.52
N THR A 267 -4.40 -7.94 -27.77
CA THR A 267 -4.57 -9.37 -27.47
C THR A 267 -3.26 -10.05 -27.88
N PRO A 268 -2.52 -10.69 -26.95
CA PRO A 268 -1.30 -11.38 -27.30
C PRO A 268 -1.58 -12.28 -28.50
N ASP A 269 -0.63 -12.37 -29.43
CA ASP A 269 -0.84 -13.20 -30.61
C ASP A 269 -1.22 -14.63 -30.17
N TYR A 270 -2.34 -15.10 -30.67
CA TYR A 270 -2.93 -16.38 -30.28
C TYR A 270 -3.53 -17.01 -31.52
N PRO A 271 -3.69 -18.35 -31.55
CA PRO A 271 -4.18 -19.02 -32.75
C PRO A 271 -5.70 -18.78 -32.89
N GLN A 272 -6.07 -17.64 -33.47
CA GLN A 272 -7.46 -17.17 -33.67
C GLN A 272 -8.29 -18.12 -34.52
N ILE A 273 -7.64 -18.94 -35.35
CA ILE A 273 -8.30 -20.01 -36.12
C ILE A 273 -8.77 -21.13 -35.18
N ILE A 274 -8.07 -21.35 -34.06
CA ILE A 274 -8.33 -22.43 -33.11
C ILE A 274 -9.21 -21.95 -31.95
N PHE A 275 -8.99 -20.75 -31.42
CA PHE A 275 -9.68 -20.22 -30.24
C PHE A 275 -10.51 -18.99 -30.56
N ALA A 276 -11.66 -18.87 -29.88
CA ALA A 276 -12.57 -17.74 -30.03
C ALA A 276 -12.06 -16.44 -29.39
N SER A 277 -11.18 -16.57 -28.40
CA SER A 277 -10.62 -15.46 -27.65
C SER A 277 -9.25 -15.81 -27.07
N TYR A 278 -8.47 -14.78 -26.75
CA TYR A 278 -7.21 -14.96 -26.02
C TYR A 278 -7.44 -15.62 -24.66
N GLN A 279 -8.53 -15.29 -23.96
CA GLN A 279 -8.87 -15.88 -22.67
C GLN A 279 -9.08 -17.40 -22.77
N GLY A 280 -9.78 -17.85 -23.81
CA GLY A 280 -9.98 -19.27 -24.08
C GLY A 280 -8.67 -19.99 -24.39
N TYR A 281 -7.79 -19.36 -25.17
CA TYR A 281 -6.43 -19.86 -25.45
C TYR A 281 -5.59 -19.93 -24.17
N TYR A 282 -5.54 -18.85 -23.40
CA TYR A 282 -4.71 -18.74 -22.20
C TYR A 282 -5.11 -19.76 -21.13
N LEU A 283 -6.42 -19.97 -20.94
CA LEU A 283 -6.93 -21.03 -20.07
C LEU A 283 -6.49 -22.42 -20.56
N PHE A 284 -6.64 -22.70 -21.86
CA PHE A 284 -6.22 -23.99 -22.43
C PHE A 284 -4.72 -24.21 -22.28
N ASP A 285 -3.89 -23.23 -22.66
CA ASP A 285 -2.44 -23.32 -22.65
C ASP A 285 -1.89 -23.52 -21.22
N THR A 286 -2.45 -22.79 -20.26
CA THR A 286 -2.13 -22.93 -18.83
C THR A 286 -2.41 -24.34 -18.33
N LEU A 287 -3.57 -24.90 -18.68
CA LEU A 287 -3.92 -26.28 -18.32
C LEU A 287 -2.99 -27.27 -19.05
N ALA A 288 -2.81 -27.12 -20.36
CA ALA A 288 -2.09 -28.07 -21.21
C ALA A 288 -0.62 -28.24 -20.82
N LYS A 289 0.04 -27.18 -20.33
CA LYS A 289 1.43 -27.21 -19.84
C LYS A 289 1.61 -28.14 -18.62
N GLY A 290 0.61 -28.25 -17.77
CA GLY A 290 0.64 -29.10 -16.56
C GLY A 290 0.08 -30.51 -16.76
N LEU A 291 -0.51 -30.81 -17.92
CA LEU A 291 -1.21 -32.08 -18.16
C LEU A 291 -0.35 -33.05 -18.98
N SER A 292 -0.19 -34.26 -18.44
CA SER A 292 0.62 -35.33 -19.07
C SER A 292 -0.21 -36.51 -19.58
N THR A 293 -1.55 -36.45 -19.46
CA THR A 293 -2.43 -37.58 -19.78
C THR A 293 -3.43 -37.23 -20.87
N LYS A 294 -3.47 -38.05 -21.94
CA LYS A 294 -4.36 -37.87 -23.10
C LYS A 294 -5.83 -37.68 -22.70
N VAL A 295 -6.32 -38.46 -21.75
CA VAL A 295 -7.73 -38.40 -21.29
C VAL A 295 -8.06 -37.02 -20.70
N VAL A 296 -7.13 -36.42 -19.94
CA VAL A 296 -7.36 -35.12 -19.31
C VAL A 296 -7.29 -34.00 -20.34
N ILE A 297 -6.34 -34.05 -21.28
CA ILE A 297 -6.28 -33.10 -22.40
C ILE A 297 -7.52 -33.22 -23.29
N SER A 298 -7.98 -34.44 -23.54
CA SER A 298 -9.23 -34.69 -24.27
C SER A 298 -10.42 -34.05 -23.56
N PHE A 299 -10.50 -34.15 -22.23
CA PHE A 299 -11.53 -33.49 -21.46
C PHE A 299 -11.48 -31.97 -21.62
N VAL A 300 -10.31 -31.35 -21.41
CA VAL A 300 -10.16 -29.87 -21.50
C VAL A 300 -10.53 -29.37 -22.90
N TYR A 301 -10.04 -30.04 -23.96
CA TYR A 301 -10.42 -29.73 -25.33
C TYR A 301 -11.93 -29.81 -25.55
N ARG A 302 -12.57 -30.94 -25.18
CA ARG A 302 -14.01 -31.15 -25.41
C ARG A 302 -14.87 -30.19 -24.61
N PHE A 303 -14.48 -29.91 -23.37
CA PHE A 303 -15.17 -28.98 -22.50
C PHE A 303 -15.11 -27.55 -23.08
N LEU A 304 -13.92 -27.06 -23.43
CA LEU A 304 -13.77 -25.72 -24.01
C LEU A 304 -14.40 -25.60 -25.41
N TYR A 305 -14.42 -26.69 -26.18
CA TYR A 305 -15.15 -26.75 -27.45
C TYR A 305 -16.67 -26.59 -27.25
N GLU A 306 -17.27 -27.31 -26.30
CA GLU A 306 -18.69 -27.17 -25.97
C GLU A 306 -19.05 -25.79 -25.39
N LYS A 307 -18.10 -25.16 -24.70
CA LYS A 307 -18.25 -23.79 -24.17
C LYS A 307 -17.97 -22.68 -25.19
N GLY A 308 -17.63 -23.04 -26.43
CA GLY A 308 -17.39 -22.07 -27.51
C GLY A 308 -16.04 -21.35 -27.45
N HIS A 309 -15.11 -21.80 -26.60
CA HIS A 309 -13.76 -21.24 -26.50
C HIS A 309 -12.82 -21.80 -27.56
N ILE A 310 -13.06 -23.04 -28.03
CA ILE A 310 -12.33 -23.67 -29.14
C ILE A 310 -13.27 -23.79 -30.35
N LEU A 311 -12.81 -23.33 -31.50
CA LEU A 311 -13.62 -23.19 -32.72
C LEU A 311 -13.52 -24.40 -33.67
N VAL A 312 -12.44 -25.18 -33.56
CA VAL A 312 -12.12 -26.21 -34.54
C VAL A 312 -12.40 -27.63 -34.05
N LYS A 313 -12.66 -28.51 -35.01
CA LYS A 313 -12.84 -29.95 -34.78
C LYS A 313 -11.50 -30.64 -34.48
N ASP A 314 -11.61 -31.84 -33.92
CA ASP A 314 -10.52 -32.64 -33.36
C ASP A 314 -9.27 -32.70 -34.26
N THR A 315 -9.43 -32.98 -35.56
CA THR A 315 -8.30 -33.12 -36.48
C THR A 315 -7.44 -31.85 -36.55
N SER A 316 -8.07 -30.69 -36.76
CA SER A 316 -7.36 -29.41 -36.85
C SER A 316 -6.75 -29.02 -35.50
N PHE A 317 -7.49 -29.28 -34.41
CA PHE A 317 -6.99 -29.04 -33.06
C PHE A 317 -5.74 -29.88 -32.75
N ARG A 318 -5.74 -31.18 -33.05
CA ARG A 318 -4.59 -32.07 -32.80
C ARG A 318 -3.36 -31.67 -33.59
N SER A 319 -3.52 -31.27 -34.85
CA SER A 319 -2.42 -30.76 -35.67
C SER A 319 -1.78 -29.53 -35.04
N TRP A 320 -2.60 -28.58 -34.58
CA TRP A 320 -2.11 -27.40 -33.86
C TRP A 320 -1.43 -27.78 -32.54
N TYR A 321 -2.09 -28.60 -31.71
CA TYR A 321 -1.59 -29.01 -30.39
C TYR A 321 -0.22 -29.68 -30.47
N ASN A 322 -0.04 -30.60 -31.42
CA ASN A 322 1.23 -31.32 -31.60
C ASN A 322 2.38 -30.42 -32.08
N ALA A 323 2.08 -29.22 -32.58
CA ALA A 323 3.08 -28.22 -32.94
C ALA A 323 3.52 -27.31 -31.76
N GLN A 324 2.83 -27.36 -30.61
CA GLN A 324 3.09 -26.46 -29.47
C GLN A 324 4.07 -27.02 -28.42
N HIS A 325 4.76 -28.12 -28.71
CA HIS A 325 5.74 -28.76 -27.80
C HIS A 325 5.20 -29.10 -26.39
N TYR A 326 3.91 -29.42 -26.26
CA TYR A 326 3.35 -29.89 -24.99
C TYR A 326 3.91 -31.27 -24.57
N ALA A 327 3.70 -31.64 -23.30
CA ALA A 327 4.30 -32.80 -22.66
C ALA A 327 3.98 -34.15 -23.34
N ILE A 328 2.87 -34.25 -24.07
CA ILE A 328 2.51 -35.44 -24.86
C ILE A 328 2.09 -35.05 -26.27
N GLN A 329 2.08 -36.03 -27.18
CA GLN A 329 1.49 -35.89 -28.50
C GLN A 329 0.11 -36.58 -28.58
N LEU A 330 -0.83 -35.96 -29.29
CA LEU A 330 -2.15 -36.50 -29.59
C LEU A 330 -2.11 -37.27 -30.92
N THR A 331 -1.58 -38.49 -30.90
CA THR A 331 -1.42 -39.35 -32.08
C THR A 331 -2.74 -39.92 -32.60
N THR A 332 -3.73 -40.08 -31.73
CA THR A 332 -5.07 -40.58 -32.06
C THR A 332 -6.14 -39.53 -31.73
N ALA A 333 -7.36 -39.74 -32.22
CA ALA A 333 -8.50 -38.86 -31.93
C ALA A 333 -8.68 -38.65 -30.42
N THR A 334 -9.03 -37.44 -30.00
CA THR A 334 -9.36 -37.16 -28.59
C THR A 334 -10.59 -37.95 -28.16
N GLU A 335 -10.60 -38.35 -26.90
CA GLU A 335 -11.74 -39.04 -26.31
C GLU A 335 -13.01 -38.19 -26.42
N THR A 336 -14.17 -38.84 -26.46
CA THR A 336 -15.45 -38.13 -26.38
C THR A 336 -15.60 -37.46 -25.01
N LEU A 337 -16.44 -36.42 -24.89
CA LEU A 337 -16.68 -35.79 -23.60
C LEU A 337 -17.22 -36.81 -22.59
N LYS A 338 -18.14 -37.69 -23.02
CA LYS A 338 -18.70 -38.74 -22.18
C LYS A 338 -17.63 -39.64 -21.55
N ASN A 339 -16.57 -39.96 -22.30
CA ASN A 339 -15.50 -40.86 -21.84
C ASN A 339 -14.40 -40.16 -21.04
N SER A 340 -14.25 -38.85 -21.20
CA SER A 340 -13.19 -38.06 -20.57
C SER A 340 -13.67 -37.22 -19.38
N LYS A 341 -14.98 -37.02 -19.25
CA LYS A 341 -15.60 -36.24 -18.17
C LYS A 341 -15.49 -36.94 -16.81
N SER A 342 -15.19 -36.15 -15.79
CA SER A 342 -15.32 -36.50 -14.37
C SER A 342 -15.63 -35.23 -13.59
N VAL A 343 -16.31 -35.34 -12.45
CA VAL A 343 -16.62 -34.19 -11.59
C VAL A 343 -15.35 -33.42 -11.19
N ASP A 344 -14.29 -34.13 -10.81
CA ASP A 344 -13.04 -33.52 -10.35
C ASP A 344 -12.36 -32.68 -11.44
N ARG A 345 -12.28 -33.20 -12.67
CA ARG A 345 -11.73 -32.46 -13.82
C ARG A 345 -12.54 -31.21 -14.15
N GLU A 346 -13.87 -31.28 -14.08
CA GLU A 346 -14.72 -30.11 -14.31
C GLU A 346 -14.51 -29.05 -13.22
N GLN A 347 -14.42 -29.46 -11.95
CA GLN A 347 -14.09 -28.55 -10.85
C GLN A 347 -12.70 -27.93 -11.03
N PHE A 348 -11.70 -28.72 -11.41
CA PHE A 348 -10.34 -28.22 -11.65
C PHE A 348 -10.31 -27.15 -12.74
N VAL A 349 -10.96 -27.38 -13.89
CA VAL A 349 -11.04 -26.38 -14.96
C VAL A 349 -11.77 -25.11 -14.50
N ARG A 350 -12.84 -25.24 -13.70
CA ARG A 350 -13.56 -24.09 -13.13
C ARG A 350 -12.71 -23.28 -12.15
N ILE A 351 -11.94 -23.94 -11.29
CA ILE A 351 -11.03 -23.28 -10.35
C ILE A 351 -9.99 -22.48 -11.13
N VAL A 352 -9.33 -23.10 -12.11
CA VAL A 352 -8.33 -22.41 -12.92
C VAL A 352 -8.94 -21.27 -13.73
N ALA A 353 -10.12 -21.47 -14.34
CA ALA A 353 -10.81 -20.41 -15.06
C ALA A 353 -11.15 -19.21 -14.17
N ASN A 354 -11.62 -19.44 -12.93
CA ASN A 354 -11.89 -18.37 -11.98
C ASN A 354 -10.61 -17.63 -11.56
N LEU A 355 -9.50 -18.36 -11.35
CA LEU A 355 -8.20 -17.74 -11.04
C LEU A 355 -7.66 -16.87 -12.18
N LEU A 356 -8.03 -17.19 -13.42
CA LEU A 356 -7.62 -16.46 -14.62
C LEU A 356 -8.68 -15.46 -15.13
N ASP A 357 -9.76 -15.25 -14.38
CA ASP A 357 -10.93 -14.41 -14.77
C ASP A 357 -11.53 -14.76 -16.15
N VAL A 358 -11.63 -16.05 -16.46
CA VAL A 358 -12.20 -16.57 -17.72
C VAL A 358 -13.62 -17.08 -17.50
N LYS A 359 -14.59 -16.53 -18.23
CA LYS A 359 -16.00 -16.98 -18.20
C LYS A 359 -16.18 -18.29 -18.97
N LEU A 360 -16.70 -19.33 -18.30
CA LEU A 360 -16.89 -20.69 -18.82
C LEU A 360 -18.30 -20.99 -19.33
#